data_AF-A0A1C6PTW5-F1
#
_entry.id   AF-A0A1C6PTW5-F1
#
_cell.length_a   1.000
_cell.length_b   1.000
_cell.length_c   1.000
_cell.angle_alpha   90.00
_cell.angle_beta   90.00
_cell.angle_gamma   90.00
#
_symmetry.space_group_name_H-M   'P 1'
#
loop_
_entity.id
_entity.type
_entity.pdbx_description
1 polymer ?
#
loop_
_entity_poly.entity_id
_entity_poly.type
_entity_poly.pdbx_seq_one_letter_code
_entity_poly.pdbx_strand_id
1 'polypeptide(L)'
;MEPLLPVMKKPGRPPKWTERQLIDGIRWRTRAGAPWRDVPERYGAWQTVYGLFRRWQRDGTWKRTLAYLQADADAKGLIDWDVSVDSSLARAHQHAAGARKRGACRRSPRAASRPSRPITGSDARKSVRAYEDSLGLALFEAAFCFRCHEVRMHGTAVPPALATQFFDADTPPAQALLALFRAAAP
;
A
#
# COMPACT_ATOMS: atom_id res chain seq x y z
N MET A 1 -4.29 25.05 -13.92
CA MET A 1 -4.04 24.70 -12.49
C MET A 1 -4.49 25.78 -11.52
N GLU A 2 -4.56 27.05 -11.93
CA GLU A 2 -5.01 28.16 -11.08
C GLU A 2 -6.38 27.99 -10.38
N PRO A 3 -7.41 27.34 -10.98
CA PRO A 3 -8.72 27.22 -10.32
C PRO A 3 -8.84 26.07 -9.30
N LEU A 4 -7.79 25.28 -9.06
CA LEU A 4 -7.82 24.10 -8.16
C LEU A 4 -7.10 24.33 -6.82
N LEU A 5 -6.55 25.52 -6.62
CA LEU A 5 -5.81 25.84 -5.42
C LEU A 5 -6.80 26.19 -4.30
N PRO A 6 -6.66 25.59 -3.11
CA PRO A 6 -7.49 25.95 -1.97
C PRO A 6 -7.30 27.43 -1.65
N VAL A 7 -8.37 28.21 -1.80
CA VAL A 7 -8.36 29.64 -1.49
C VAL A 7 -8.04 29.83 -0.01
N MET A 8 -6.84 30.35 0.29
CA MET A 8 -6.42 30.61 1.66
C MET A 8 -7.34 31.67 2.29
N LYS A 9 -8.18 31.28 3.26
CA LYS A 9 -8.91 32.21 4.13
C LYS A 9 -7.88 32.92 5.04
N LYS A 10 -7.58 34.19 4.78
CA LYS A 10 -6.65 34.99 5.62
C LYS A 10 -7.24 35.22 7.01
N PRO A 11 -6.41 35.15 8.07
CA PRO A 11 -5.74 36.37 8.54
C PRO A 11 -4.25 36.17 8.85
N GLY A 12 -3.39 37.09 8.40
CA GLY A 12 -1.96 37.09 8.73
C GLY A 12 -1.06 37.83 7.73
N ARG A 13 0.26 37.90 8.03
CA ARG A 13 1.29 38.48 7.15
C ARG A 13 1.20 37.81 5.77
N PRO A 14 1.19 38.58 4.67
CA PRO A 14 1.13 38.01 3.33
C PRO A 14 2.29 37.01 3.12
N PRO A 15 2.01 35.83 2.55
CA PRO A 15 3.06 34.84 2.30
C PRO A 15 4.09 35.44 1.33
N LYS A 16 5.38 35.23 1.62
CA LYS A 16 6.50 35.73 0.81
C LYS A 16 6.50 35.12 -0.61
N TRP A 17 6.00 33.90 -0.73
CA TRP A 17 5.98 33.13 -1.98
C TRP A 17 4.55 32.83 -2.39
N THR A 18 4.29 32.88 -3.70
CA THR A 18 2.99 32.48 -4.24
C THR A 18 2.84 30.96 -4.16
N GLU A 19 1.61 30.48 -4.04
CA GLU A 19 1.32 29.05 -3.98
C GLU A 19 1.78 28.33 -5.25
N ARG A 20 1.62 28.98 -6.41
CA ARG A 20 2.10 28.48 -7.71
C ARG A 20 3.62 28.26 -7.73
N GLN A 21 4.40 29.20 -7.20
CA GLN A 21 5.86 29.05 -7.10
C GLN A 21 6.26 27.86 -6.25
N LEU A 22 5.59 27.63 -5.13
CA LEU A 22 5.87 26.48 -4.26
C LEU A 22 5.51 25.16 -4.96
N ILE A 23 4.39 25.11 -5.68
CA ILE A 23 3.98 23.93 -6.46
C ILE A 23 4.96 23.64 -7.59
N ASP A 24 5.44 24.68 -8.28
CA ASP A 24 6.47 24.53 -9.31
C ASP A 24 7.79 23.99 -8.73
N GLY A 25 8.13 24.37 -7.49
CA GLY A 25 9.26 23.80 -6.74
C GLY A 25 9.07 22.31 -6.44
N ILE A 26 7.88 21.89 -6.02
CA ILE A 26 7.54 20.47 -5.80
C ILE A 26 7.62 19.70 -7.12
N ARG A 27 7.07 20.25 -8.21
CA ARG A 27 7.11 19.64 -9.54
C ARG A 27 8.54 19.46 -10.03
N TRP A 28 9.37 20.48 -9.88
CA TRP A 28 10.78 20.41 -10.23
C TRP A 28 11.49 19.32 -9.45
N ARG A 29 11.29 19.26 -8.13
CA ARG A 29 11.91 18.27 -7.25
C ARG A 29 11.52 16.85 -7.65
N THR A 30 10.24 16.60 -7.90
CA THR A 30 9.74 15.27 -8.29
C THR A 30 10.28 14.85 -9.65
N ARG A 31 10.38 15.77 -10.62
CA ARG A 31 10.99 15.50 -11.93
C ARG A 31 12.49 15.24 -11.83
N ALA A 32 13.21 16.00 -11.02
CA ALA A 32 14.67 15.90 -10.91
C ALA A 32 15.12 14.74 -10.00
N GLY A 33 14.23 14.21 -9.15
CA GLY A 33 14.59 13.20 -8.14
C GLY A 33 15.51 13.74 -7.04
N ALA A 34 15.63 15.07 -6.92
CA ALA A 34 16.60 15.71 -6.04
C ALA A 34 16.18 15.68 -4.55
N PRO A 35 17.17 15.72 -3.62
CA PRO A 35 16.91 16.04 -2.22
C PRO A 35 16.15 17.37 -2.08
N TRP A 36 15.32 17.49 -1.04
CA TRP A 36 14.55 18.71 -0.79
C TRP A 36 15.44 19.94 -0.57
N ARG A 37 16.64 19.76 -0.02
CA ARG A 37 17.59 20.86 0.24
C ARG A 37 18.15 21.48 -1.04
N ASP A 38 18.07 20.77 -2.16
CA ASP A 38 18.65 21.18 -3.44
C ASP A 38 17.60 21.88 -4.34
N VAL A 39 16.40 22.13 -3.81
CA VAL A 39 15.36 22.86 -4.54
C VAL A 39 15.84 24.30 -4.78
N PRO A 40 15.85 24.78 -6.05
CA PRO A 40 16.28 26.13 -6.38
C PRO A 40 15.49 27.21 -5.63
N GLU A 41 16.20 28.20 -5.08
CA GLU A 41 15.61 29.26 -4.27
C GLU A 41 14.59 30.13 -5.03
N ARG A 42 14.63 30.14 -6.37
CA ARG A 42 13.60 30.77 -7.22
C ARG A 42 12.17 30.24 -6.99
N TYR A 43 12.03 29.06 -6.40
CA TYR A 43 10.74 28.48 -6.01
C TYR A 43 10.35 28.80 -4.56
N GLY A 44 11.23 29.45 -3.80
CA GLY A 44 11.10 29.71 -2.38
C GLY A 44 11.99 28.83 -1.52
N ALA A 45 11.94 29.07 -0.20
CA ALA A 45 12.72 28.31 0.76
C ALA A 45 12.27 26.84 0.79
N TRP A 46 13.22 25.92 0.75
CA TRP A 46 12.93 24.48 0.67
C TRP A 46 12.05 23.98 1.82
N GLN A 47 12.14 24.57 3.02
CA GLN A 47 11.30 24.23 4.17
C GLN A 47 9.82 24.56 3.89
N THR A 48 9.56 25.66 3.21
CA THR A 48 8.20 26.07 2.84
C THR A 48 7.62 25.17 1.76
N VAL A 49 8.42 24.83 0.75
CA VAL A 49 8.07 23.88 -0.32
C VAL A 49 7.75 22.51 0.29
N TYR A 50 8.64 21.99 1.15
CA TYR A 50 8.43 20.72 1.84
C TYR A 50 7.23 20.76 2.80
N GLY A 51 7.05 21.87 3.52
CA GLY A 51 5.93 22.06 4.43
C GLY A 51 4.58 22.04 3.71
N LEU A 52 4.49 22.70 2.55
CA LEU A 52 3.30 22.64 1.69
C LEU A 52 3.05 21.22 1.20
N PHE A 53 4.09 20.56 0.65
CA PHE A 53 4.01 19.18 0.19
C PHE A 53 3.47 18.24 1.28
N ARG A 54 4.06 18.30 2.49
CA ARG A 54 3.70 17.44 3.61
C ARG A 54 2.27 17.70 4.11
N ARG A 55 1.83 18.97 4.18
CA ARG A 55 0.44 19.30 4.53
C ARG A 55 -0.54 18.70 3.54
N TRP A 56 -0.33 18.95 2.25
CA TRP A 56 -1.21 18.44 1.19
C TRP A 56 -1.20 16.92 1.05
N GLN A 57 -0.08 16.28 1.41
CA GLN A 57 -0.01 14.83 1.49
C GLN A 57 -0.90 14.27 2.61
N ARG A 58 -0.92 14.92 3.78
CA ARG A 58 -1.77 14.52 4.91
C ARG A 58 -3.23 14.84 4.67
N ASP A 59 -3.51 16.01 4.11
CA ASP A 59 -4.88 16.50 3.84
C ASP A 59 -5.50 15.84 2.60
N GLY A 60 -4.76 14.95 1.92
CA GLY A 60 -5.21 14.26 0.72
C GLY A 60 -5.41 15.16 -0.51
N THR A 61 -4.97 16.42 -0.45
CA THR A 61 -5.10 17.39 -1.55
C THR A 61 -4.42 16.87 -2.82
N TRP A 62 -3.23 16.26 -2.72
CA TRP A 62 -2.56 15.67 -3.88
C TRP A 62 -3.39 14.61 -4.59
N LYS A 63 -4.06 13.74 -3.82
CA LYS A 63 -4.93 12.68 -4.38
C LYS A 63 -6.13 13.30 -5.11
N ARG A 64 -6.76 14.31 -4.50
CA ARG A 64 -7.91 15.02 -5.10
C ARG A 64 -7.52 15.77 -6.38
N THR A 65 -6.39 16.48 -6.36
CA THR A 65 -5.88 17.19 -7.54
C THR A 65 -5.53 16.22 -8.66
N LEU A 66 -4.88 15.09 -8.33
CA LEU A 66 -4.56 14.06 -9.32
C LEU A 66 -5.83 13.47 -9.95
N ALA A 67 -6.81 13.07 -9.14
CA ALA A 67 -8.06 12.51 -9.62
C ALA A 67 -8.81 13.49 -10.54
N TYR A 68 -8.85 14.78 -10.18
CA TYR A 68 -9.45 15.80 -11.03
C TYR A 68 -8.71 15.95 -12.36
N LEU A 69 -7.38 16.01 -12.34
CA LEU A 69 -6.58 16.16 -13.57
C LEU A 69 -6.68 14.92 -14.47
N GLN A 70 -6.76 13.73 -13.89
CA GLN A 70 -7.01 12.50 -14.62
C GLN A 70 -8.38 12.51 -15.28
N ALA A 71 -9.44 12.90 -14.56
CA ALA A 71 -10.79 12.99 -15.11
C ALA A 71 -10.91 14.06 -16.22
N ASP A 72 -10.27 15.22 -16.06
CA ASP A 72 -10.23 16.27 -17.10
C ASP A 72 -9.48 15.82 -18.35
N ALA A 73 -8.39 15.07 -18.20
CA ALA A 73 -7.61 14.57 -19.31
C ALA A 73 -8.26 13.36 -20.00
N ASP A 74 -8.95 12.49 -19.25
CA ASP A 74 -9.80 11.42 -19.76
C ASP A 74 -10.97 11.97 -20.59
N ALA A 75 -11.65 13.00 -20.08
CA ALA A 75 -12.73 13.69 -20.82
C ALA A 75 -12.23 14.35 -22.12
N LYS A 76 -10.95 14.72 -22.20
CA LYS A 76 -10.31 15.27 -23.39
C LYS A 76 -9.70 14.20 -24.30
N GLY A 77 -9.77 12.92 -23.93
CA GLY A 77 -9.16 11.82 -24.68
C GLY A 77 -7.63 11.89 -24.76
N LEU A 78 -6.98 12.53 -23.78
CA LEU A 78 -5.52 12.70 -23.74
C LEU A 78 -4.81 11.56 -23.00
N ILE A 79 -5.56 10.67 -22.36
CA ILE A 79 -5.02 9.55 -21.58
C ILE A 79 -5.63 8.26 -22.10
N ASP A 80 -4.77 7.26 -22.31
CA ASP A 80 -5.17 5.86 -22.43
C ASP A 80 -4.81 5.16 -21.11
N TRP A 81 -5.71 4.32 -20.59
CA TRP A 81 -5.57 3.72 -19.27
C TRP A 81 -4.87 2.37 -19.37
N ASP A 82 -3.55 2.38 -19.22
CA ASP A 82 -2.74 1.16 -19.09
C ASP A 82 -2.52 0.80 -17.61
N VAL A 83 -2.70 -0.48 -17.27
CA VAL A 83 -2.61 -0.97 -15.89
C VAL A 83 -1.23 -1.62 -15.68
N SER A 84 -0.31 -0.86 -15.07
CA SER A 84 1.00 -1.40 -14.66
C SER A 84 0.94 -2.00 -13.26
N VAL A 85 1.41 -3.24 -13.12
CA VAL A 85 1.52 -3.94 -11.83
C VAL A 85 2.99 -4.01 -11.42
N ASP A 86 3.38 -3.20 -10.45
CA ASP A 86 4.75 -3.21 -9.91
C ASP A 86 4.84 -4.04 -8.62
N SER A 87 5.72 -5.03 -8.59
CA SER A 87 6.05 -5.77 -7.35
C SER A 87 7.21 -5.10 -6.61
N SER A 88 7.00 -4.65 -5.37
CA SER A 88 8.07 -4.16 -4.50
C SER A 88 8.60 -5.28 -3.59
N LEU A 89 9.83 -5.74 -3.81
CA LEU A 89 10.50 -6.74 -2.97
C LEU A 89 11.35 -6.05 -1.89
N ALA A 90 10.94 -6.13 -0.62
CA ALA A 90 11.76 -5.71 0.52
C ALA A 90 12.39 -6.94 1.19
N ARG A 91 13.72 -7.06 1.14
CA ARG A 91 14.44 -8.14 1.83
C ARG A 91 14.46 -7.84 3.34
N ALA A 92 13.88 -8.72 4.13
CA ALA A 92 13.98 -8.63 5.59
C ALA A 92 15.42 -8.93 6.05
N HIS A 93 15.87 -8.27 7.13
CA HIS A 93 17.14 -8.57 7.77
C HIS A 93 17.14 -10.03 8.25
N GLN A 94 18.27 -10.74 8.20
CA GLN A 94 18.37 -12.15 8.62
C GLN A 94 17.93 -12.42 10.07
N HIS A 95 17.94 -11.40 10.91
CA HIS A 95 17.48 -11.47 12.31
C HIS A 95 16.01 -11.06 12.52
N ALA A 96 15.26 -10.72 11.46
CA ALA A 96 13.83 -10.47 11.52
C ALA A 96 13.00 -11.76 11.66
N ALA A 97 13.61 -12.93 11.48
CA ALA A 97 13.01 -14.21 11.82
C ALA A 97 12.94 -14.33 13.36
N GLY A 98 11.79 -13.95 13.93
CA GLY A 98 11.54 -14.05 15.36
C GLY A 98 11.76 -15.47 15.94
N ALA A 99 11.87 -15.56 17.25
CA ALA A 99 12.09 -16.82 17.97
C ALA A 99 11.01 -17.87 17.66
N ARG A 100 11.43 -19.13 17.48
CA ARG A 100 10.53 -20.27 17.28
C ARG A 100 9.57 -20.39 18.47
N LYS A 101 8.28 -20.07 18.30
CA LYS A 101 7.23 -20.46 19.25
C LYS A 101 7.02 -21.97 19.15
N ARG A 102 7.35 -22.70 20.23
CA ARG A 102 6.97 -24.11 20.40
C ARG A 102 5.46 -24.15 20.68
N GLY A 103 4.67 -24.39 19.63
CA GLY A 103 3.24 -24.70 19.70
C GLY A 103 2.98 -25.95 18.86
N ALA A 104 2.34 -26.95 19.46
CA ALA A 104 2.33 -28.33 19.03
C ALA A 104 1.77 -28.59 17.62
N CYS A 105 2.59 -29.17 16.74
CA CYS A 105 2.09 -30.01 15.65
C CYS A 105 1.95 -31.43 16.19
N ARG A 106 0.72 -31.90 16.41
CA ARG A 106 0.44 -33.33 16.60
C ARG A 106 0.58 -34.03 15.25
N ARG A 107 1.31 -35.14 15.28
CA ARG A 107 1.71 -35.98 14.14
C ARG A 107 0.50 -36.69 13.53
N SER A 108 0.36 -36.63 12.21
CA SER A 108 -0.39 -37.63 11.42
C SER A 108 0.49 -38.89 11.22
N PRO A 109 -0.08 -40.11 11.10
CA PRO A 109 0.70 -41.35 10.97
C PRO A 109 1.48 -41.43 9.66
N ARG A 110 2.60 -42.16 9.75
CA ARG A 110 3.68 -42.30 8.75
C ARG A 110 3.19 -42.80 7.39
N ALA A 111 3.47 -42.02 6.35
CA ALA A 111 3.82 -42.53 5.03
C ALA A 111 5.28 -42.11 4.72
N ALA A 112 6.01 -43.01 4.08
CA ALA A 112 7.46 -43.04 3.98
C ALA A 112 8.13 -41.71 3.57
N SER A 113 9.26 -41.44 4.21
CA SER A 113 10.13 -40.28 4.06
C SER A 113 10.68 -40.11 2.64
N ARG A 114 10.26 -39.04 1.95
CA ARG A 114 11.16 -38.30 1.04
C ARG A 114 11.70 -37.09 1.80
N PRO A 115 13.01 -36.77 1.71
CA PRO A 115 13.53 -35.57 2.35
C PRO A 115 12.81 -34.35 1.79
N SER A 116 12.14 -33.58 2.66
CA SER A 116 11.50 -32.33 2.29
C SER A 116 12.57 -31.38 1.80
N ARG A 117 12.54 -31.10 0.50
CA ARG A 117 13.25 -29.97 -0.12
C ARG A 117 13.02 -28.72 0.73
N PRO A 118 14.05 -27.89 0.99
CA PRO A 118 13.82 -26.58 1.58
C PRO A 118 12.83 -25.82 0.68
N ILE A 119 11.77 -25.27 1.29
CA ILE A 119 10.79 -24.43 0.59
C ILE A 119 11.50 -23.11 0.28
N THR A 120 12.22 -23.11 -0.84
CA THR A 120 12.71 -21.93 -1.53
C THR A 120 11.62 -21.44 -2.47
N GLY A 121 11.06 -20.26 -2.19
CA GLY A 121 10.26 -19.49 -3.15
C GLY A 121 8.83 -20.00 -3.42
N SER A 122 7.93 -19.04 -3.65
CA SER A 122 6.70 -19.18 -4.45
C SER A 122 5.53 -20.08 -3.97
N ASP A 123 5.30 -20.32 -2.68
CA ASP A 123 3.92 -20.63 -2.25
C ASP A 123 3.21 -19.29 -2.02
N ALA A 124 2.59 -18.78 -3.08
CA ALA A 124 1.79 -17.56 -3.09
C ALA A 124 0.68 -17.66 -2.04
N ARG A 125 0.97 -17.17 -0.82
CA ARG A 125 -0.06 -16.95 0.20
C ARG A 125 -0.95 -15.84 -0.30
N LYS A 126 -2.14 -16.22 -0.76
CA LYS A 126 -3.20 -15.29 -1.12
C LYS A 126 -3.69 -14.64 0.17
N SER A 127 -3.57 -13.31 0.28
CA SER A 127 -4.02 -12.60 1.48
C SER A 127 -5.05 -11.52 1.18
N VAL A 128 -5.99 -11.33 2.11
CA VAL A 128 -6.92 -10.21 2.15
C VAL A 128 -6.49 -9.29 3.29
N ARG A 129 -6.49 -7.98 3.05
CA ARG A 129 -6.24 -6.97 4.09
C ARG A 129 -7.46 -6.09 4.25
N ALA A 130 -7.94 -5.96 5.48
CA ALA A 130 -8.97 -5.01 5.85
C ALA A 130 -8.32 -3.76 6.41
N TYR A 131 -8.75 -2.59 5.94
CA TYR A 131 -8.25 -1.30 6.41
C TYR A 131 -9.35 -0.54 7.14
N GLU A 132 -8.94 0.29 8.09
CA GLU A 132 -9.82 1.32 8.63
C GLU A 132 -10.01 2.43 7.58
N ASP A 133 -11.24 2.92 7.44
CA ASP A 133 -11.75 3.73 6.31
C ASP A 133 -10.98 5.05 6.08
N SER A 134 -10.10 5.44 7.01
CA SER A 134 -9.47 6.76 7.02
C SER A 134 -7.94 6.79 7.20
N LEU A 135 -7.25 5.69 7.56
CA LEU A 135 -5.83 5.77 7.94
C LEU A 135 -4.87 4.80 7.23
N GLY A 136 -5.35 3.88 6.38
CA GLY A 136 -4.47 2.89 5.73
C GLY A 136 -3.77 1.95 6.71
N LEU A 137 -4.24 1.93 7.96
CA LEU A 137 -3.84 0.94 8.97
C LEU A 137 -4.65 -0.33 8.72
N ALA A 138 -3.95 -1.46 8.57
CA ALA A 138 -4.60 -2.75 8.42
C ALA A 138 -5.19 -3.18 9.77
N LEU A 139 -6.52 -3.28 9.84
CA LEU A 139 -7.26 -3.83 10.98
C LEU A 139 -6.93 -5.31 11.16
N PHE A 140 -6.87 -6.02 10.05
CA PHE A 140 -6.36 -7.38 9.98
C PHE A 140 -5.91 -7.78 8.57
N GLU A 141 -5.02 -8.76 8.50
CA GLU A 141 -4.57 -9.47 7.32
C GLU A 141 -4.95 -10.96 7.49
N ALA A 142 -5.71 -11.50 6.54
CA ALA A 142 -6.09 -12.91 6.46
C ALA A 142 -5.33 -13.60 5.31
N ALA A 143 -4.42 -14.50 5.62
CA ALA A 143 -3.64 -15.27 4.65
C ALA A 143 -4.20 -16.68 4.50
N PHE A 144 -4.52 -17.07 3.26
CA PHE A 144 -5.15 -18.34 2.92
C PHE A 144 -4.16 -19.31 2.27
N CYS A 145 -4.19 -20.56 2.74
CA CYS A 145 -3.49 -21.70 2.18
C CYS A 145 -4.51 -22.68 1.62
N PHE A 146 -4.80 -22.61 0.32
CA PHE A 146 -5.74 -23.53 -0.34
C PHE A 146 -5.19 -24.95 -0.51
N ARG A 147 -3.91 -25.19 -0.23
CA ARG A 147 -3.33 -26.55 -0.20
C ARG A 147 -3.59 -27.25 1.14
N CYS A 148 -3.64 -26.50 2.22
CA CYS A 148 -3.76 -27.01 3.58
C CYS A 148 -5.06 -26.58 4.29
N HIS A 149 -5.92 -25.90 3.53
CA HIS A 149 -7.21 -25.33 3.93
C HIS A 149 -7.14 -24.53 5.24
N GLU A 150 -6.06 -23.77 5.41
CA GLU A 150 -5.76 -22.99 6.60
C GLU A 150 -5.89 -21.49 6.28
N VAL A 151 -6.53 -20.74 7.16
CA VAL A 151 -6.54 -19.28 7.17
C VAL A 151 -5.85 -18.75 8.43
N ARG A 152 -4.90 -17.84 8.24
CA ARG A 152 -4.19 -17.15 9.34
C ARG A 152 -4.58 -15.70 9.35
N MET A 153 -5.07 -15.22 10.48
CA MET A 153 -5.45 -13.83 10.67
C MET A 153 -4.50 -13.14 11.65
N HIS A 154 -4.03 -11.97 11.24
CA HIS A 154 -3.12 -11.13 12.01
C HIS A 154 -3.65 -9.71 12.04
N GLY A 155 -3.69 -9.06 13.19
CA GLY A 155 -4.18 -7.68 13.27
C GLY A 155 -4.53 -7.28 14.70
N THR A 156 -4.65 -5.98 14.92
CA THR A 156 -5.06 -5.44 16.23
C THR A 156 -6.53 -5.74 16.53
N ALA A 157 -7.33 -5.97 15.50
CA ALA A 157 -8.75 -6.30 15.62
C ALA A 157 -9.05 -7.82 15.65
N VAL A 158 -8.03 -8.69 15.63
CA VAL A 158 -8.21 -10.16 15.59
C VAL A 158 -8.07 -10.74 17.00
N PRO A 159 -9.14 -11.33 17.58
CA PRO A 159 -9.03 -12.08 18.82
C PRO A 159 -8.05 -13.26 18.65
N PRO A 160 -7.21 -13.58 19.65
CA PRO A 160 -6.23 -14.68 19.56
C PRO A 160 -6.84 -16.04 19.21
N ALA A 161 -8.08 -16.29 19.65
CA ALA A 161 -8.83 -17.51 19.33
C ALA A 161 -9.14 -17.68 17.83
N LEU A 162 -9.15 -16.59 17.07
CA LEU A 162 -9.45 -16.58 15.64
C LEU A 162 -8.19 -16.43 14.77
N ALA A 163 -7.00 -16.37 15.38
CA ALA A 163 -5.74 -16.14 14.67
C ALA A 163 -5.40 -17.26 13.67
N THR A 164 -5.92 -18.47 13.87
CA THR A 164 -5.77 -19.59 12.94
C THR A 164 -7.08 -20.37 12.89
N GLN A 165 -7.63 -20.50 11.69
CA GLN A 165 -8.83 -21.30 11.45
C GLN A 165 -8.59 -22.21 10.24
N PHE A 166 -9.40 -23.26 10.14
CA PHE A 166 -9.44 -24.12 8.97
C PHE A 166 -10.76 -23.91 8.25
N PHE A 167 -10.73 -23.99 6.93
CA PHE A 167 -11.92 -23.90 6.10
C PHE A 167 -12.03 -25.14 5.21
N ASP A 168 -13.15 -25.29 4.51
CA ASP A 168 -13.30 -26.29 3.47
C ASP A 168 -13.16 -25.61 2.11
N ALA A 169 -12.12 -25.98 1.36
CA ALA A 169 -11.81 -25.37 0.08
C ALA A 169 -12.82 -25.75 -1.03
N ASP A 170 -13.58 -26.82 -0.86
CA ASP A 170 -14.55 -27.29 -1.86
C ASP A 170 -15.90 -26.56 -1.74
N THR A 171 -16.06 -25.73 -0.71
CA THR A 171 -17.27 -24.92 -0.54
C THR A 171 -17.38 -23.84 -1.63
N PRO A 172 -18.60 -23.54 -2.14
CA PRO A 172 -18.80 -22.46 -3.10
C PRO A 172 -18.17 -21.10 -2.73
N PRO A 173 -18.24 -20.60 -1.48
CA PRO A 173 -17.55 -19.35 -1.10
C PRO A 173 -16.03 -19.45 -1.17
N ALA A 174 -15.43 -20.59 -0.80
CA ALA A 174 -13.99 -20.78 -0.89
C ALA A 174 -13.51 -20.84 -2.36
N GLN A 175 -14.29 -21.48 -3.24
CA GLN A 175 -14.01 -21.52 -4.68
C GLN A 175 -14.16 -20.13 -5.32
N ALA A 176 -15.19 -19.36 -4.95
CA ALA A 176 -15.36 -17.97 -5.40
C ALA A 176 -14.18 -17.09 -4.97
N LEU A 177 -13.75 -17.21 -3.71
CA LEU A 177 -12.58 -16.50 -3.19
C LEU A 177 -11.29 -16.91 -3.92
N LEU A 178 -11.11 -18.20 -4.18
CA LEU A 178 -9.96 -18.71 -4.94
C LEU A 178 -9.92 -18.17 -6.37
N ALA A 179 -11.09 -18.08 -7.03
CA ALA A 179 -11.26 -17.52 -8.37
C ALA A 179 -10.93 -16.03 -8.40
N LEU A 180 -11.43 -15.25 -7.43
CA LEU A 180 -11.08 -13.84 -7.28
C LEU A 180 -9.57 -13.66 -7.12
N PHE A 181 -8.93 -14.48 -6.29
CA PHE A 181 -7.47 -14.45 -6.16
C PHE A 181 -6.70 -14.89 -7.41
N ARG A 182 -7.27 -15.73 -8.28
CA ARG A 182 -6.66 -16.10 -9.56
C ARG A 182 -6.81 -14.97 -10.58
N ALA A 183 -7.96 -14.29 -10.60
CA ALA A 183 -8.21 -13.14 -11.46
C ALA A 183 -7.40 -11.90 -11.06
N ALA A 184 -7.09 -11.75 -9.76
CA ALA A 184 -6.27 -10.66 -9.24
C ALA A 184 -4.76 -10.93 -9.30
N ALA A 185 -4.33 -12.13 -9.69
CA ALA A 185 -2.92 -12.45 -9.94
C ALA A 185 -2.62 -12.22 -11.43
N PRO A 186 -1.55 -11.49 -11.79
CA PRO A 186 -1.15 -11.27 -13.18
C PRO A 186 -0.72 -12.56 -13.88
#